data_AF-A0A7W0YKW2-F1
#
_entry.id   AF-A0A7W0YKW2-F1
#
_cell.length_a   1.000
_cell.length_b   1.000
_cell.length_c   1.000
_cell.angle_alpha   90.00
_cell.angle_beta   90.00
_cell.angle_gamma   90.00
#
_symmetry.space_group_name_H-M   'P 1'
#
loop_
_entity.id
_entity.type
_entity.pdbx_description
1 polymer ?
#
loop_
_entity_poly.entity_id
_entity_poly.type
_entity_poly.pdbx_seq_one_letter_code
_entity_poly.pdbx_strand_id
1 'polypeptide(L)'
;MEAAPLTKTRFERAQPILSVRDLAASVRFYVDALGFTNAGWDMADFTVVTRDGAGIYLSQGGQGHPGTWAWIGVEDVGQLYQEYQ
;
A
#
# COMPACT_ATOMS: atom_id res chain seq x y z
N MET A 1 8.04 37.18 26.46
CA MET A 1 8.92 36.26 25.70
C MET A 1 8.03 35.60 24.66
N GLU A 2 8.28 35.87 23.39
CA GLU A 2 7.46 35.34 22.29
C GLU A 2 7.82 33.87 22.07
N ALA A 3 6.82 32.99 22.00
CA ALA A 3 7.04 31.57 21.77
C ALA A 3 7.55 31.37 20.34
N ALA A 4 8.67 30.65 20.17
CA ALA A 4 9.18 30.31 18.85
C ALA A 4 8.11 29.55 18.04
N PRO A 5 7.94 29.84 16.75
CA PRO A 5 6.95 29.18 15.92
C PRO A 5 7.19 27.67 15.90
N LEU A 6 6.14 26.89 16.13
CA LEU A 6 6.21 25.43 16.07
C LEU A 6 6.53 24.99 14.63
N THR A 7 7.73 24.50 14.40
CA THR A 7 8.10 23.86 13.13
C THR A 7 7.30 22.57 12.99
N LYS A 8 6.33 22.55 12.06
CA LYS A 8 5.56 21.34 11.78
C LYS A 8 6.47 20.27 11.17
N THR A 9 6.37 19.04 11.68
CA THR A 9 7.13 17.90 11.17
C THR A 9 6.61 17.43 9.80
N ARG A 10 7.45 16.74 9.04
CA ARG A 10 7.10 16.16 7.73
C ARG A 10 6.43 14.79 7.92
N PHE A 11 5.29 14.59 7.26
CA PHE A 11 4.76 13.24 7.00
C PHE A 11 5.53 12.63 5.83
N GLU A 12 6.15 11.47 6.05
CA GLU A 12 6.99 10.85 5.04
C GLU A 12 6.18 10.11 3.95
N ARG A 13 5.24 9.26 4.36
CA ARG A 13 4.31 8.50 3.51
C ARG A 13 3.01 8.21 4.27
N ALA A 14 1.97 7.84 3.55
CA ALA A 14 0.75 7.25 4.08
C ALA A 14 0.50 5.92 3.36
N GLN A 15 0.20 4.86 4.13
CA GLN A 15 -0.01 3.52 3.58
C GLN A 15 -1.38 3.02 4.06
N PRO A 16 -2.35 2.85 3.15
CA PRO A 16 -3.65 2.30 3.52
C PRO A 16 -3.51 0.82 3.95
N ILE A 17 -4.42 0.38 4.81
CA ILE A 17 -4.58 -1.04 5.17
C ILE A 17 -5.86 -1.54 4.52
N LEU A 18 -5.74 -2.46 3.58
CA LEU A 18 -6.87 -3.08 2.88
C LEU A 18 -7.21 -4.43 3.51
N SER A 19 -8.50 -4.62 3.78
CA SER A 19 -9.03 -5.93 4.21
C SER A 19 -9.10 -6.86 3.00
N VAL A 20 -8.47 -8.02 3.10
CA VAL A 20 -8.45 -9.06 2.04
C VAL A 20 -9.08 -10.36 2.53
N ARG A 21 -9.61 -11.17 1.61
CA ARG A 21 -10.20 -12.48 1.95
C ARG A 21 -9.19 -13.61 1.95
N ASP A 22 -8.22 -13.55 1.04
CA ASP A 22 -7.13 -14.51 0.88
C ASP A 22 -5.84 -13.71 0.68
N LEU A 23 -4.95 -13.74 1.68
CA LEU A 23 -3.70 -13.01 1.68
C LEU A 23 -2.78 -13.51 0.58
N ALA A 24 -2.64 -14.84 0.41
CA ALA A 24 -1.75 -15.41 -0.57
C ALA A 24 -2.18 -15.07 -2.00
N ALA A 25 -3.49 -15.14 -2.28
CA ALA A 25 -4.04 -14.71 -3.57
C ALA A 25 -3.85 -13.21 -3.80
N SER A 26 -4.04 -12.39 -2.76
CA SER A 26 -3.85 -10.94 -2.86
C SER A 26 -2.38 -10.59 -3.13
N VAL A 27 -1.44 -11.22 -2.41
CA VAL A 27 0.00 -11.03 -2.63
C VAL A 27 0.38 -11.37 -4.06
N ARG A 28 -0.05 -12.53 -4.58
CA ARG A 28 0.21 -12.89 -5.98
C ARG A 28 -0.33 -11.84 -6.96
N PHE A 29 -1.54 -11.33 -6.73
CA PHE A 29 -2.07 -10.26 -7.57
C PHE A 29 -1.20 -8.99 -7.56
N TYR A 30 -0.84 -8.50 -6.37
CA TYR A 30 -0.01 -7.29 -6.27
C TYR A 30 1.40 -7.50 -6.82
N VAL A 31 2.01 -8.66 -6.59
CA VAL A 31 3.38 -8.95 -7.03
C VAL A 31 3.42 -9.30 -8.51
N ASP A 32 2.68 -10.33 -8.91
CA ASP A 32 2.84 -10.93 -10.24
C ASP A 32 2.13 -10.09 -11.32
N ALA A 33 0.97 -9.49 -11.00
CA ALA A 33 0.21 -8.72 -11.98
C ALA A 33 0.52 -7.21 -11.92
N LEU A 34 0.76 -6.66 -10.73
CA LEU A 34 0.95 -5.21 -10.55
C LEU A 34 2.41 -4.81 -10.28
N GLY A 35 3.36 -5.75 -10.27
CA GLY A 35 4.78 -5.45 -10.13
C GLY A 35 5.20 -4.90 -8.77
N PHE A 36 4.43 -5.14 -7.71
CA PHE A 36 4.85 -4.83 -6.34
C PHE A 36 5.84 -5.87 -5.82
N THR A 37 6.52 -5.53 -4.74
CA THR A 37 7.33 -6.47 -3.96
C THR A 37 6.64 -6.75 -2.63
N ASN A 38 6.50 -8.02 -2.26
CA ASN A 38 6.02 -8.41 -0.94
C ASN A 38 7.12 -8.21 0.11
N ALA A 39 6.73 -7.87 1.33
CA ALA A 39 7.67 -7.84 2.43
C ALA A 39 8.24 -9.24 2.71
N GLY A 40 9.54 -9.31 3.02
CA GLY A 40 10.26 -10.57 3.22
C GLY A 40 10.08 -11.23 4.60
N TRP A 41 9.09 -10.78 5.38
CA TRP A 41 8.77 -11.35 6.68
C TRP A 41 7.54 -12.25 6.59
N ASP A 42 7.49 -13.27 7.43
CA ASP A 42 6.48 -14.33 7.37
C ASP A 42 5.43 -14.12 8.47
N MET A 43 4.29 -13.55 8.11
CA MET A 43 3.08 -13.57 8.94
C MET A 43 1.90 -14.09 8.13
N ALA A 44 1.09 -14.93 8.77
CA ALA A 44 0.05 -15.71 8.10
C ALA A 44 -1.13 -14.86 7.58
N ASP A 45 -1.43 -13.73 8.20
CA ASP A 45 -2.66 -12.96 7.99
C ASP A 45 -2.42 -11.46 7.72
N PHE A 46 -1.16 -11.05 7.61
CA PHE A 46 -0.79 -9.65 7.39
C PHE A 46 0.47 -9.55 6.54
N THR A 47 0.51 -8.61 5.60
CA THR A 47 1.75 -8.21 4.92
C THR A 47 1.69 -6.76 4.46
N VAL A 48 2.78 -6.25 3.91
CA VAL A 48 2.81 -5.03 3.09
C VAL A 48 3.41 -5.36 1.73
N VAL A 49 2.79 -4.81 0.69
CA VAL A 49 3.35 -4.80 -0.66
C VAL A 49 3.79 -3.37 -1.00
N THR A 50 4.95 -3.23 -1.63
CA THR A 50 5.51 -1.92 -2.00
C THR A 50 5.93 -1.88 -3.46
N ARG A 51 5.71 -0.72 -4.08
CA ARG A 51 6.21 -0.38 -5.42
C ARG A 51 6.60 1.10 -5.39
N ASP A 52 7.88 1.38 -5.57
CA ASP A 52 8.44 2.73 -5.54
C ASP A 52 8.10 3.52 -4.23
N GLY A 53 7.28 4.57 -4.40
CA GLY A 53 6.72 5.42 -3.37
C GLY A 53 5.54 4.80 -2.60
N ALA A 54 4.82 3.89 -3.23
CA ALA A 54 3.54 3.38 -2.75
C ALA A 54 3.72 2.12 -1.90
N GLY A 55 3.03 2.07 -0.76
CA GLY A 55 2.90 0.83 -0.01
C GLY A 55 1.47 0.64 0.48
N ILE A 56 1.04 -0.61 0.47
CA ILE A 56 -0.31 -1.03 0.82
C ILE A 56 -0.19 -2.20 1.79
N TYR A 57 -0.72 -2.04 2.99
CA TYR A 57 -0.84 -3.16 3.92
C TYR A 57 -2.05 -4.01 3.54
N LEU A 58 -1.90 -5.32 3.62
CA LEU A 58 -2.95 -6.30 3.37
C LEU A 58 -3.21 -7.06 4.67
N SER A 59 -4.46 -7.12 5.10
CA SER A 59 -4.86 -7.84 6.31
C SER A 59 -6.01 -8.79 6.03
N GLN A 60 -5.81 -10.07 6.29
CA GLN A 60 -6.85 -11.10 6.20
C GLN A 60 -7.54 -11.28 7.54
N GLY A 61 -8.85 -11.03 7.62
CA GLY A 61 -9.64 -11.25 8.84
C GLY A 61 -9.29 -10.34 10.03
N GLY A 62 -8.32 -9.43 9.88
CA GLY A 62 -7.88 -8.50 10.92
C GLY A 62 -8.34 -7.06 10.68
N GLN A 63 -7.40 -6.19 10.31
CA GLN A 63 -7.60 -4.75 10.19
C GLN A 63 -8.26 -4.34 8.85
N GLY A 64 -8.87 -3.15 8.84
CA GLY A 64 -9.56 -2.59 7.68
C GLY A 64 -11.04 -2.98 7.62
N HIS A 65 -11.74 -2.51 6.58
CA HIS A 65 -13.14 -2.85 6.35
C HIS A 65 -13.34 -3.35 4.91
N PRO A 66 -14.10 -4.42 4.67
CA PRO A 66 -14.47 -4.82 3.31
C PRO A 66 -15.14 -3.67 2.57
N GLY A 67 -14.66 -3.34 1.36
CA GLY A 67 -15.14 -2.20 0.58
C GLY A 67 -14.39 -0.88 0.83
N THR A 68 -13.38 -0.86 1.71
CA THR A 68 -12.40 0.23 1.74
C THR A 68 -11.70 0.33 0.37
N TRP A 69 -11.57 1.55 -0.13
CA TRP A 69 -10.82 1.86 -1.33
C TRP A 69 -9.74 2.89 -0.98
N ALA A 70 -8.66 2.87 -1.76
CA ALA A 70 -7.58 3.84 -1.67
C ALA A 70 -7.33 4.44 -3.04
N TRP A 71 -7.00 5.73 -3.07
CA TRP A 71 -6.47 6.37 -4.27
C TRP A 71 -4.94 6.31 -4.23
N ILE A 72 -4.33 5.90 -5.33
CA ILE A 72 -2.87 5.80 -5.49
C ILE A 72 -2.49 6.59 -6.73
N GLY A 73 -1.73 7.66 -6.54
CA GLY A 73 -1.24 8.48 -7.63
C GLY A 73 -0.09 7.80 -8.37
N VAL A 74 -0.09 7.92 -9.69
CA VAL A 74 1.00 7.49 -10.58
C VAL A 74 1.36 8.65 -11.51
N GLU A 75 2.61 8.66 -11.99
CA GLU A 75 3.10 9.75 -12.86
C GLU A 75 2.47 9.71 -14.25
N ASP A 76 2.42 8.52 -14.88
CA ASP A 76 1.81 8.30 -16.19
C ASP A 76 0.89 7.06 -16.16
N VAL A 77 -0.41 7.29 -16.17
CA VAL A 77 -1.41 6.21 -16.18
C VAL A 77 -1.51 5.50 -17.54
N GLY A 78 -1.14 6.16 -18.64
CA GLY A 78 -1.14 5.57 -19.98
C GLY A 78 -0.03 4.54 -20.13
N GLN A 79 1.17 4.87 -19.64
CA GLN A 79 2.29 3.92 -19.59
C GLN A 79 1.96 2.73 -18.68
N LEU A 80 1.40 2.98 -17.49
CA LEU A 80 1.00 1.90 -16.58
C LEU A 80 -0.07 0.98 -17.19
N TYR A 81 -1.02 1.55 -17.95
CA TYR A 81 -2.03 0.75 -18.64
C TYR A 81 -1.40 -0.19 -19.67
N GLN A 82 -0.41 0.29 -20.44
CA GLN A 82 0.33 -0.53 -21.41
C GLN A 82 1.14 -1.63 -20.73
N GLU A 83 1.73 -1.36 -19.56
CA GLU A 83 2.45 -2.37 -18.75
C GLU A 83 1.54 -3.53 -18.33
N TYR A 84 0.26 -3.26 -18.08
CA TYR A 84 -0.72 -4.26 -17.62
C TYR A 84 -1.53 -4.94 -18.76
N GLN A 85 -1.21 -4.67 -20.03
CA GLN A 85 -1.78 -5.41 -21.17
C GLN A 85 -1.06 -6.74 -21.38
#